data_AF-A0A2E9GIZ4-F1
#
_entry.id   AF-A0A2E9GIZ4-F1
#
_cell.length_a   1.000
_cell.length_b   1.000
_cell.length_c   1.000
_cell.angle_alpha   90.00
_cell.angle_beta   90.00
_cell.angle_gamma   90.00
#
_symmetry.space_group_name_H-M   'P 1'
#
loop_
_entity.id
_entity.type
_entity.pdbx_description
1 polymer ?
#
loop_
_entity_poly.entity_id
_entity_poly.type
_entity_poly.pdbx_seq_one_letter_code
_entity_poly.pdbx_strand_id
1 'polypeptide(L)'
;MFMRFLHYILVIIVIFSFSAKAEDFESWSLALPCLGCHGNTTDSSIPVIFGLNQDYIYLNLIDYKQDKRKHYLMQLISKGYSNDQLMLLARYFSKAGKKDE
;
A
#
# COMPACT_ATOMS: atom_id res chain seq x y z
N MET A 1 23.13 -35.69 -14.52
CA MET A 1 23.50 -34.54 -13.65
C MET A 1 22.87 -33.23 -14.13
N PHE A 2 22.98 -32.90 -15.43
CA PHE A 2 22.38 -31.71 -16.07
C PHE A 2 20.85 -31.57 -15.86
N MET A 3 20.08 -32.67 -15.98
CA MET A 3 18.62 -32.69 -15.76
C MET A 3 18.17 -32.39 -14.32
N ARG A 4 19.00 -32.67 -13.31
CA ARG A 4 18.71 -32.35 -11.90
C ARG A 4 18.91 -30.86 -11.64
N PHE A 5 19.95 -30.26 -12.23
CA PHE A 5 20.21 -28.83 -12.21
C PHE A 5 19.06 -28.02 -12.86
N LEU A 6 18.52 -28.53 -13.98
CA LEU A 6 17.38 -27.92 -14.67
C LEU A 6 16.10 -27.92 -13.82
N HIS A 7 15.85 -28.99 -13.05
CA HIS A 7 14.71 -29.05 -12.11
C HIS A 7 14.87 -28.09 -10.93
N TYR A 8 16.08 -27.93 -10.38
CA TYR A 8 16.32 -26.98 -9.29
C TYR A 8 16.12 -25.53 -9.75
N ILE A 9 16.56 -25.18 -10.96
CA ILE A 9 16.31 -23.86 -11.55
C ILE A 9 14.81 -23.61 -11.74
N LEU A 10 14.07 -24.60 -12.23
CA LEU A 10 12.62 -24.49 -12.44
C LEU A 10 11.85 -24.33 -11.13
N VAL A 11 12.23 -25.05 -10.07
CA VAL A 11 11.64 -24.92 -8.73
C VAL A 11 11.90 -23.52 -8.14
N ILE A 12 13.11 -22.98 -8.30
CA ILE A 12 13.45 -21.63 -7.81
C ILE A 12 12.62 -20.54 -8.51
N ILE A 13 12.39 -20.66 -9.83
CA ILE A 13 11.57 -19.72 -10.60
C ILE A 13 10.10 -19.72 -10.13
N VAL A 14 9.55 -20.90 -9.80
CA VAL A 14 8.18 -21.01 -9.29
C VAL A 14 8.04 -20.34 -7.92
N ILE A 15 9.03 -20.49 -7.04
CA ILE A 15 9.01 -19.86 -5.71
C ILE A 15 9.10 -18.32 -5.82
N PHE A 16 9.93 -17.80 -6.72
CA PHE A 16 10.09 -16.36 -6.92
C PHE A 16 8.80 -15.66 -7.38
N SER A 17 7.99 -16.34 -8.20
CA SER A 17 6.74 -15.79 -8.74
C SER A 17 5.62 -15.70 -7.69
N PHE A 18 5.71 -16.46 -6.59
CA PHE A 18 4.69 -16.46 -5.54
C PHE A 18 4.75 -15.19 -4.68
N SER A 19 5.95 -14.65 -4.43
CA SER A 19 6.16 -13.46 -3.58
C SER A 19 5.53 -12.20 -4.14
N ALA A 20 5.58 -11.98 -5.46
CA ALA A 20 5.00 -10.79 -6.08
C ALA A 20 3.49 -10.68 -5.88
N LYS A 21 2.76 -11.80 -6.02
CA LYS A 21 1.31 -11.83 -5.84
C LYS A 21 0.86 -11.62 -4.40
N ALA A 22 1.68 -12.01 -3.43
CA ALA A 22 1.38 -11.83 -2.02
C ALA A 22 1.40 -10.34 -1.63
N GLU A 23 2.35 -9.56 -2.16
CA GLU A 23 2.44 -8.11 -1.89
C GLU A 23 1.24 -7.34 -2.45
N ASP A 24 0.81 -7.64 -3.68
CA ASP A 24 -0.36 -6.97 -4.29
C ASP A 24 -1.65 -7.24 -3.49
N PHE A 25 -1.84 -8.48 -3.04
CA PHE A 25 -2.99 -8.85 -2.22
C PHE A 25 -2.95 -8.18 -0.83
N GLU A 26 -1.79 -8.18 -0.18
CA GLU A 26 -1.58 -7.49 1.10
C GLU A 26 -1.88 -5.99 0.95
N SER A 27 -1.29 -5.35 -0.06
CA SER A 27 -1.49 -3.94 -0.38
C SER A 27 -2.97 -3.58 -0.53
N TRP A 28 -3.73 -4.37 -1.30
CA TRP A 28 -5.16 -4.15 -1.48
C TRP A 28 -5.94 -4.33 -0.17
N SER A 29 -5.67 -5.41 0.58
CA SER A 29 -6.37 -5.70 1.83
C SER A 29 -6.17 -4.61 2.89
N LEU A 30 -4.94 -4.07 2.99
CA LEU A 30 -4.62 -2.97 3.90
C LEU A 30 -5.34 -1.67 3.51
N ALA A 31 -5.59 -1.45 2.22
CA ALA A 31 -6.18 -0.23 1.67
C ALA A 31 -7.71 -0.19 1.77
N LEU A 32 -8.39 -1.34 1.87
CA LEU A 32 -9.85 -1.42 1.95
C LEU A 32 -10.48 -0.52 3.05
N PRO A 33 -9.95 -0.48 4.29
CA PRO A 33 -10.50 0.38 5.33
C PRO A 33 -10.44 1.87 4.99
N CYS A 34 -9.43 2.31 4.23
CA CYS A 34 -9.26 3.71 3.85
C CYS A 34 -10.40 4.19 2.93
N LEU A 35 -10.94 3.28 2.11
CA LEU A 35 -12.03 3.58 1.16
C LEU A 35 -13.34 3.95 1.86
N GLY A 36 -13.52 3.54 3.13
CA GLY A 36 -14.71 3.88 3.91
C GLY A 36 -14.89 5.38 4.12
N CYS A 37 -13.80 6.14 4.13
CA CYS A 37 -13.85 7.61 4.20
C CYS A 37 -13.35 8.25 2.91
N HIS A 38 -12.26 7.74 2.31
CA HIS A 38 -11.59 8.42 1.19
C HIS A 38 -12.08 8.01 -0.20
N GLY A 39 -12.94 6.98 -0.32
CA GLY A 39 -13.32 6.37 -1.60
C GLY A 39 -14.13 7.28 -2.52
N ASN A 40 -15.37 7.60 -2.14
CA ASN A 40 -16.29 8.41 -2.94
C ASN A 40 -16.99 9.45 -2.05
N THR A 41 -16.18 10.25 -1.37
CA THR A 41 -16.65 11.28 -0.43
C THR A 41 -17.14 12.53 -1.16
N THR A 42 -18.24 13.12 -0.66
CA THR A 42 -18.70 14.47 -1.01
C THR A 42 -18.34 15.50 0.04
N ASP A 43 -17.79 15.07 1.19
CA ASP A 43 -17.32 15.95 2.26
C ASP A 43 -15.93 16.50 1.91
N SER A 44 -15.86 17.82 1.72
CA SER A 44 -14.61 18.54 1.43
C SER A 44 -13.56 18.42 2.54
N SER A 45 -13.95 18.04 3.75
CA SER A 45 -13.05 17.85 4.89
C SER A 45 -12.24 16.55 4.78
N ILE A 46 -12.69 15.60 3.96
CA ILE A 46 -12.00 14.33 3.71
C ILE A 46 -11.32 14.42 2.35
N PRO A 47 -9.98 14.46 2.30
CA PRO A 47 -9.28 14.65 1.03
C PRO A 47 -9.34 13.39 0.16
N VAL A 48 -9.34 13.60 -1.16
CA VAL A 48 -9.06 12.56 -2.15
C VAL A 48 -7.58 12.19 -2.07
N ILE A 49 -7.28 10.88 -1.96
CA ILE A 49 -5.90 10.37 -1.82
C ILE A 49 -5.40 9.58 -3.04
N PHE A 50 -6.29 9.32 -4.00
CA PHE A 50 -6.01 8.58 -5.23
C PHE A 50 -5.11 9.38 -6.18
N GLY A 51 -4.08 8.72 -6.72
CA GLY A 51 -3.15 9.27 -7.71
C GLY A 51 -2.16 10.29 -7.14
N LEU A 52 -2.14 10.52 -5.82
CA LEU A 52 -1.15 11.41 -5.20
C LEU A 52 0.25 10.79 -5.24
N ASN A 53 1.28 11.64 -5.17
CA ASN A 53 2.66 11.16 -5.11
C ASN A 53 2.87 10.23 -3.90
N GLN A 54 3.55 9.09 -4.13
CA GLN A 54 3.77 8.07 -3.10
C GLN A 54 4.45 8.64 -1.85
N ASP A 55 5.54 9.40 -2.01
CA ASP A 55 6.30 9.96 -0.89
C ASP A 55 5.46 10.97 -0.11
N TYR A 56 4.64 11.76 -0.83
CA TYR A 56 3.68 12.66 -0.18
C TYR A 56 2.70 11.89 0.70
N ILE A 57 2.09 10.80 0.20
CA ILE A 57 1.16 9.99 1.01
C ILE A 57 1.89 9.40 2.21
N TYR A 58 3.06 8.79 1.98
CA TYR A 58 3.85 8.12 3.02
C TYR A 58 4.25 9.09 4.14
N LEU A 59 4.83 10.24 3.80
CA LEU A 59 5.27 11.24 4.78
C LEU A 59 4.11 11.75 5.63
N ASN A 60 2.94 11.97 5.02
CA ASN A 60 1.77 12.39 5.77
C ASN A 60 1.25 11.33 6.74
N LEU A 61 1.24 10.06 6.33
CA LEU A 61 0.88 8.95 7.21
C LEU A 61 1.88 8.80 8.38
N ILE A 62 3.18 8.98 8.11
CA ILE A 62 4.22 9.01 9.15
C ILE A 62 4.01 10.18 10.10
N ASP A 63 3.71 11.38 9.58
CA ASP A 63 3.48 12.55 10.42
C ASP A 63 2.22 12.42 11.28
N TYR A 64 1.17 11.76 10.78
CA TYR A 64 0.01 11.39 11.59
C TYR A 64 0.38 10.37 12.67
N LYS A 65 1.13 9.32 12.32
CA LYS A 65 1.58 8.29 13.26
C LYS A 65 2.43 8.87 14.40
N GLN A 66 3.25 9.88 14.08
CA GLN A 66 4.16 10.57 15.01
C GLN A 66 3.55 11.82 15.67
N ASP A 67 2.25 12.06 15.49
CA ASP A 67 1.53 13.23 16.02
C ASP A 67 2.07 14.62 15.60
N LYS A 68 2.88 14.66 14.53
CA LYS A 68 3.40 15.88 13.89
C LYS A 68 2.32 16.58 13.07
N ARG A 69 1.51 15.82 12.33
CA ARG A 69 0.33 16.32 11.63
C ARG A 69 -0.91 16.10 12.50
N LYS A 70 -1.66 17.17 12.78
CA LYS A 70 -2.84 17.13 13.66
C LYS A 70 -4.08 16.69 12.88
N HIS A 71 -4.67 15.58 13.31
CA HIS A 71 -6.03 15.15 12.97
C HIS A 71 -6.36 13.92 13.81
N TYR A 72 -7.23 14.06 14.81
CA TYR A 72 -7.47 13.01 15.80
C TYR A 72 -7.68 11.62 15.19
N LEU A 73 -8.57 11.53 14.19
CA LEU A 73 -8.90 10.25 13.56
C LEU A 73 -7.73 9.64 12.78
N MET A 74 -7.05 10.42 11.92
CA MET A 74 -5.95 9.91 11.11
C MET A 74 -4.70 9.59 11.93
N GLN A 75 -4.49 10.28 13.06
CA GLN A 75 -3.44 9.91 14.02
C GLN A 75 -3.71 8.51 14.61
N LEU A 76 -4.96 8.23 15.01
CA LEU A 76 -5.35 6.92 15.53
C LEU A 76 -5.22 5.83 14.45
N ILE A 77 -5.73 6.09 13.25
CA ILE A 77 -5.67 5.16 12.11
C ILE A 77 -4.21 4.84 11.78
N SER A 78 -3.37 5.85 11.57
CA SER A 78 -1.97 5.66 11.13
C SER A 78 -1.13 4.93 12.17
N LYS A 79 -1.48 5.03 13.46
CA LYS A 79 -0.80 4.28 14.54
C LYS A 79 -1.06 2.78 14.46
N GLY A 80 -2.19 2.35 13.91
CA GLY A 80 -2.55 0.94 13.74
C GLY A 80 -1.74 0.17 12.70
N TYR A 81 -0.98 0.86 11.84
CA TYR A 81 -0.18 0.26 10.79
C TYR A 81 1.33 0.33 11.10
N SER A 82 2.10 -0.65 10.63
CA SER A 82 3.57 -0.57 10.63
C SER A 82 4.07 0.41 9.57
N ASN A 83 5.33 0.86 9.66
CA ASN A 83 5.90 1.77 8.65
C ASN A 83 5.92 1.12 7.25
N ASP A 84 6.17 -0.19 7.19
CA ASP A 84 6.17 -0.94 5.92
C ASP A 84 4.76 -1.01 5.33
N GLN A 85 3.74 -1.23 6.16
CA GLN A 85 2.34 -1.20 5.73
C GLN A 85 1.93 0.20 5.27
N LEU A 86 2.39 1.27 5.94
CA LEU A 86 2.15 2.65 5.49
C LEU A 86 2.81 2.92 4.12
N MET A 87 3.97 2.33 3.85
CA MET A 87 4.61 2.38 2.52
C MET A 87 3.81 1.61 1.47
N LEU A 88 3.28 0.43 1.80
CA LEU A 88 2.39 -0.33 0.90
C LEU A 88 1.12 0.46 0.57
N LEU A 89 0.50 1.10 1.57
CA LEU A 89 -0.66 1.97 1.37
C LEU A 89 -0.33 3.17 0.47
N ALA A 90 0.79 3.83 0.71
CA ALA A 90 1.23 4.95 -0.11
C ALA A 90 1.44 4.53 -1.57
N ARG A 91 2.08 3.38 -1.79
CA ARG A 91 2.27 2.79 -3.12
C ARG A 91 0.93 2.48 -3.78
N TYR A 92 0.02 1.84 -3.07
CA TYR A 92 -1.32 1.51 -3.54
C TYR A 92 -2.06 2.75 -4.05
N PHE A 93 -2.22 3.76 -3.19
CA PHE A 93 -2.99 4.96 -3.53
C PHE A 93 -2.32 5.85 -4.57
N SER A 94 -0.98 5.79 -4.70
CA SER A 94 -0.29 6.49 -5.79
C SER A 94 -0.58 5.89 -7.17
N LYS A 95 -0.86 4.59 -7.24
CA LYS A 95 -1.24 3.88 -8.47
C LYS A 95 -2.75 3.95 -8.71
N ALA A 96 -3.56 3.84 -7.67
CA ALA A 96 -5.01 3.93 -7.75
C ALA A 96 -5.41 5.34 -8.18
N GLY A 97 -5.67 5.55 -9.47
CA GLY A 97 -5.92 6.87 -10.08
C GLY A 97 -5.23 7.05 -11.42
N LYS A 98 -4.16 6.30 -11.68
CA LYS A 98 -3.69 6.05 -13.04
C LYS A 98 -4.57 4.95 -13.61
N LYS A 99 -5.39 5.27 -14.62
CA LYS A 99 -5.88 4.24 -15.52
C LYS A 99 -4.65 3.68 -16.21
N ASP A 100 -4.43 2.38 -16.10
CA ASP A 100 -3.39 1.70 -16.85
C ASP A 100 -3.62 2.02 -18.34
N GLU A 101 -2.67 2.72 -18.96
CA GLU A 101 -2.52 2.82 -20.43
C GLU A 101 -1.87 1.54 -20.95
#